data_AF-A0A8S0T175-F1
#
_entry.id   AF-A0A8S0T175-F1
#
_cell.length_a   1.000
_cell.length_b   1.000
_cell.length_c   1.000
_cell.angle_alpha   90.00
_cell.angle_beta   90.00
_cell.angle_gamma   90.00
#
_symmetry.space_group_name_H-M   'P 1'
#
loop_
_entity.id
_entity.type
_entity.pdbx_description
1 polymer ?
#
loop_
_entity_poly.entity_id
_entity_poly.type
_entity_poly.pdbx_seq_one_letter_code
_entity_poly.pdbx_strand_id
1 'polypeptide(L)'
;MPIYLLDQSLNDYNSVGYSLSLKKEKAIVVQPDHVVISHGLTYGCVLMKDFLRELAKKLKCNSTANENYKCIYIPDGIPLESEFNEPLRVNVLFQHIQKMLSSEIAIIAKTRFLVQLPEAQITRSAMEKATAGPQGFIYLTNTRLKNLNPWP
;
A
#
# COMPACT_ATOMS: atom_id res chain seq x y z
N MET A 1 -6.54 2.93 -24.04
CA MET A 1 -5.33 3.52 -23.45
C MET A 1 -5.39 3.30 -21.94
N PRO A 2 -4.38 2.71 -21.29
CA PRO A 2 -4.40 2.51 -19.85
C PRO A 2 -4.32 3.87 -19.14
N ILE A 3 -5.20 4.08 -18.17
CA ILE A 3 -5.24 5.28 -17.33
C ILE A 3 -4.64 4.89 -15.99
N TYR A 4 -3.55 5.54 -15.62
CA TYR A 4 -2.93 5.37 -14.30
C TYR A 4 -3.49 6.45 -13.38
N LEU A 5 -4.21 6.05 -12.33
CA LEU A 5 -4.62 6.93 -11.24
C LEU A 5 -3.53 6.90 -10.17
N LEU A 6 -2.83 8.03 -10.01
CA LEU A 6 -1.78 8.18 -9.00
C LEU A 6 -2.26 9.14 -7.94
N ASP A 7 -2.25 8.70 -6.69
CA ASP A 7 -2.55 9.52 -5.51
C ASP A 7 -1.27 10.10 -4.85
N GLN A 8 -0.10 9.56 -5.20
CA GLN A 8 1.16 9.90 -4.53
C GLN A 8 2.23 10.41 -5.50
N SER A 9 3.05 11.33 -5.00
CA SER A 9 4.27 11.76 -5.67
C SER A 9 5.24 10.60 -5.81
N LEU A 10 5.73 10.37 -7.02
CA LEU A 10 6.74 9.36 -7.31
C LEU A 10 8.11 9.82 -6.77
N ASN A 11 8.62 9.18 -5.72
CA ASN A 11 9.93 9.47 -5.14
C ASN A 11 10.92 8.32 -5.43
N ASP A 12 12.18 8.51 -5.11
CA ASP A 12 13.24 7.51 -5.29
C ASP A 12 12.91 6.18 -4.60
N TYR A 13 12.27 6.20 -3.44
CA TYR A 13 11.85 5.00 -2.74
C TYR A 13 10.75 4.22 -3.49
N ASN A 14 9.65 4.86 -3.89
CA ASN A 14 8.53 4.18 -4.57
C ASN A 14 8.77 3.91 -6.07
N SER A 15 9.79 4.54 -6.65
CA SER A 15 10.19 4.33 -8.04
C SER A 15 11.36 3.38 -8.19
N VAL A 16 11.86 2.81 -7.10
CA VAL A 16 13.03 1.93 -7.09
C VAL A 16 14.22 2.65 -7.75
N GLY A 17 14.57 3.82 -7.20
CA GLY A 17 15.64 4.68 -7.71
C GLY A 17 15.35 5.23 -9.11
N TYR A 18 14.10 5.62 -9.39
CA TYR A 18 13.63 6.11 -10.70
C TYR A 18 13.63 5.07 -11.85
N SER A 19 13.88 3.79 -11.53
CA SER A 19 13.81 2.69 -12.50
C SER A 19 12.37 2.46 -12.99
N LEU A 20 11.38 2.60 -12.12
CA LEU A 20 9.96 2.52 -12.45
C LEU A 20 9.43 3.89 -12.93
N SER A 21 9.87 4.30 -14.11
CA SER A 21 9.45 5.56 -14.74
C SER A 21 8.07 5.44 -15.39
N LEU A 22 7.01 5.74 -14.64
CA LEU A 22 5.66 5.88 -15.19
C LEU A 22 5.58 7.10 -16.12
N LYS A 23 5.06 6.90 -17.34
CA LYS A 23 4.86 7.97 -18.32
C LYS A 23 3.75 8.91 -17.86
N LYS A 24 4.12 10.06 -17.29
CA LYS A 24 3.18 11.07 -16.78
C LYS A 24 2.21 11.60 -17.84
N GLU A 25 2.62 11.62 -19.12
CA GLU A 25 1.77 11.96 -20.27
C GLU A 25 0.54 11.05 -20.42
N LYS A 26 0.62 9.82 -19.88
CA LYS A 26 -0.45 8.81 -19.94
C LYS A 26 -1.14 8.60 -18.59
N ALA A 27 -0.84 9.45 -17.60
CA ALA A 27 -1.37 9.34 -16.25
C ALA A 27 -2.38 10.45 -15.94
N ILE A 28 -3.33 10.12 -15.05
CA ILE A 28 -4.16 11.08 -14.35
C ILE A 28 -3.69 11.08 -12.90
N VAL A 29 -3.03 12.15 -12.49
CA VAL A 29 -2.57 12.33 -11.11
C VAL A 29 -3.69 12.99 -10.33
N VAL A 30 -4.25 12.29 -9.35
CA VAL A 30 -5.35 12.77 -8.53
C VAL A 30 -4.76 13.11 -7.17
N GLN A 31 -4.71 14.39 -6.84
CA GLN A 31 -4.29 14.87 -5.52
C GLN A 31 -5.53 15.20 -4.67
N PRO A 32 -5.38 15.38 -3.34
CA PRO A 32 -6.53 15.61 -2.46
C PRO A 32 -7.42 16.79 -2.86
N ASP A 33 -6.84 17.85 -3.42
CA ASP A 33 -7.47 19.13 -3.73
C ASP A 33 -7.46 19.51 -5.23
N HIS A 34 -6.74 18.76 -6.06
CA HIS A 34 -6.64 19.03 -7.50
C HIS A 34 -6.31 17.77 -8.31
N VAL A 35 -6.56 17.83 -9.63
CA VAL A 35 -6.29 16.72 -10.56
C VAL A 35 -5.48 17.21 -11.74
N VAL A 36 -4.45 16.46 -12.13
CA VAL A 36 -3.60 16.72 -13.29
C VAL A 36 -3.79 15.62 -14.33
N ILE A 37 -4.17 15.99 -15.55
CA ILE A 37 -4.37 15.07 -16.67
C ILE A 37 -3.21 15.22 -17.65
N SER A 38 -2.57 14.10 -18.00
CA SER A 38 -1.53 14.02 -19.04
C SER A 38 -0.40 15.03 -18.89
N HIS A 39 -0.04 15.36 -17.64
CA HIS A 39 1.04 16.31 -17.32
C HIS A 39 0.85 17.73 -17.92
N GLY A 40 -0.39 18.15 -18.14
CA GLY A 40 -0.69 19.48 -18.68
C GLY A 40 -1.87 20.15 -18.00
N LEU A 41 -3.07 19.58 -18.17
CA LEU A 41 -4.29 20.20 -17.65
C LEU A 41 -4.42 19.96 -16.16
N THR A 42 -4.46 21.05 -15.38
CA THR A 42 -4.63 21.01 -13.93
C THR A 42 -5.98 21.60 -13.55
N TYR A 43 -6.78 20.82 -12.82
CA TYR A 43 -8.08 21.22 -12.29
C TYR A 43 -7.96 21.38 -10.78
N GLY A 44 -7.93 22.63 -10.31
CA GLY A 44 -7.95 22.95 -8.88
C GLY A 44 -9.35 22.92 -8.28
N CYS A 45 -9.42 22.94 -6.95
CA CYS A 45 -10.67 22.94 -6.19
C CYS A 45 -11.55 21.70 -6.46
N VAL A 46 -10.92 20.56 -6.78
CA VAL A 46 -11.60 19.29 -7.03
C VAL A 46 -11.17 18.31 -5.96
N LEU A 47 -12.11 17.93 -5.08
CA LEU A 47 -11.83 16.93 -4.06
C LEU A 47 -11.68 15.54 -4.70
N MET A 48 -10.60 14.83 -4.34
CA MET A 48 -10.34 13.47 -4.85
C MET A 48 -11.55 12.54 -4.72
N LYS A 49 -12.24 12.57 -3.58
CA LYS A 49 -13.42 11.72 -3.32
C LYS A 49 -14.55 11.95 -4.34
N ASP A 50 -14.74 13.19 -4.76
CA ASP A 50 -15.83 13.60 -5.63
C ASP A 50 -15.44 13.32 -7.08
N PHE A 51 -14.18 13.59 -7.43
CA PHE A 51 -13.62 13.23 -8.73
C PHE A 51 -13.73 11.73 -9.01
N LEU A 52 -13.25 10.88 -8.11
CA LEU A 52 -13.28 9.43 -8.29
C LEU A 52 -14.72 8.90 -8.39
N ARG A 53 -15.64 9.46 -7.59
CA ARG A 53 -17.06 9.08 -7.64
C ARG A 53 -17.71 9.41 -8.99
N GLU A 54 -17.46 10.60 -9.52
CA GLU A 54 -18.03 10.99 -10.82
C GLU A 54 -17.32 10.32 -12.00
N LEU A 55 -16.00 10.10 -11.90
CA LEU A 55 -15.22 9.37 -12.89
C LEU A 55 -15.73 7.93 -13.04
N ALA A 56 -16.02 7.25 -11.92
CA ALA A 56 -16.53 5.87 -11.93
C ALA A 56 -17.83 5.71 -12.73
N LYS A 57 -18.71 6.73 -12.74
CA LYS A 57 -19.97 6.71 -13.50
C LYS A 57 -19.76 6.85 -15.02
N LYS A 58 -18.65 7.48 -15.42
CA LYS A 58 -18.35 7.79 -16.83
C LYS A 58 -17.36 6.81 -17.46
N LEU A 59 -16.66 6.03 -16.64
CA LEU A 59 -15.63 5.12 -17.11
C LEU A 59 -16.24 3.93 -17.86
N LYS A 60 -15.78 3.69 -19.10
CA LYS A 60 -16.02 2.42 -19.78
C LYS A 60 -15.04 1.37 -19.24
N CYS A 61 -15.57 0.21 -18.84
CA CYS A 61 -14.74 -0.89 -18.35
C CYS A 61 -13.71 -1.31 -19.41
N ASN A 62 -12.47 -1.48 -18.99
CA ASN A 62 -11.35 -1.97 -19.80
C ASN A 62 -10.65 -3.10 -19.03
N SER A 63 -10.85 -4.34 -19.46
CA SER A 63 -10.31 -5.54 -18.81
C SER A 63 -8.91 -5.91 -19.26
N THR A 64 -8.35 -5.30 -20.32
CA THR A 64 -7.08 -5.71 -20.93
C THR A 64 -5.92 -5.75 -19.93
N ALA A 65 -5.82 -4.76 -19.03
CA ALA A 65 -4.78 -4.76 -18.01
C ALA A 65 -4.92 -5.92 -17.01
N ASN A 66 -6.17 -6.26 -16.64
CA ASN A 66 -6.47 -7.36 -15.73
C ASN A 66 -6.25 -8.73 -16.41
N GLU A 67 -6.61 -8.86 -17.68
CA GLU A 67 -6.34 -10.06 -18.48
C GLU A 67 -4.83 -10.29 -18.62
N ASN A 68 -4.07 -9.24 -18.98
CA ASN A 68 -2.61 -9.31 -19.06
C ASN A 68 -2.00 -9.72 -17.72
N TYR A 69 -2.47 -9.14 -16.60
CA TYR A 69 -2.03 -9.53 -15.26
C TYR A 69 -2.24 -11.01 -14.99
N LYS A 70 -3.45 -11.55 -15.28
CA LYS A 70 -3.76 -12.97 -15.09
C LYS A 70 -2.86 -13.87 -15.93
N CYS A 71 -2.50 -13.47 -17.14
CA CYS A 71 -1.63 -14.25 -18.02
C CYS A 71 -0.18 -14.35 -17.52
N ILE A 72 0.31 -13.34 -16.80
CA ILE A 72 1.69 -13.30 -16.27
C ILE A 72 1.75 -13.52 -14.76
N TYR A 73 0.63 -13.89 -14.14
CA TYR A 73 0.53 -14.05 -12.70
C TYR A 73 1.45 -15.17 -12.21
N ILE A 74 2.36 -14.82 -11.31
CA ILE A 74 3.20 -15.77 -10.59
C ILE A 74 2.62 -15.86 -9.17
N PRO A 75 2.26 -17.06 -8.69
CA PRO A 75 1.73 -17.23 -7.34
C PRO A 75 2.76 -16.84 -6.29
N ASP A 76 2.28 -16.42 -5.12
CA ASP A 76 3.14 -16.05 -4.00
C ASP A 76 4.04 -17.21 -3.58
N GLY A 77 5.31 -16.92 -3.29
CA GLY A 77 6.25 -17.88 -2.75
C GLY A 77 5.90 -18.22 -1.30
N ILE A 78 5.72 -19.51 -1.00
CA ILE A 78 5.51 -19.99 0.37
C ILE A 78 6.88 -20.30 0.97
N PRO A 79 7.24 -19.73 2.14
CA PRO A 79 8.45 -20.11 2.85
C PRO A 79 8.43 -21.62 3.18
N LEU A 80 9.57 -22.28 3.03
CA LEU A 80 9.71 -23.67 3.48
C LEU A 80 9.43 -23.75 4.98
N GLU A 81 8.74 -24.81 5.41
CA GLU A 81 8.53 -25.06 6.83
C GLU A 81 9.87 -25.12 7.57
N SER A 82 9.86 -24.73 8.84
CA SER A 82 11.02 -24.81 9.72
C SER A 82 10.86 -25.99 10.66
N GLU A 83 11.95 -26.73 10.86
CA GLU A 83 11.98 -27.83 11.81
C GLU A 83 12.04 -27.32 13.25
N PHE A 84 11.64 -28.18 14.18
CA PHE A 84 11.74 -27.91 15.61
C PHE A 84 13.22 -27.65 16.00
N ASN A 85 13.48 -26.58 16.76
CA ASN A 85 14.81 -26.09 17.17
C ASN A 85 15.69 -25.47 16.06
N GLU A 86 15.19 -25.23 14.86
CA GLU A 86 15.93 -24.41 13.90
C GLU A 86 15.97 -22.93 14.31
N PRO A 87 17.06 -22.20 14.01
CA PRO A 87 17.09 -20.76 14.16
C PRO A 87 15.95 -20.09 13.38
N LEU A 88 15.23 -19.18 14.03
CA LEU A 88 14.11 -18.48 13.42
C LEU A 88 14.56 -17.66 12.20
N ARG A 89 14.03 -18.01 11.03
CA ARG A 89 14.25 -17.28 9.78
C ARG A 89 13.22 -16.16 9.64
N VAL A 90 13.66 -15.03 9.10
CA VAL A 90 12.83 -13.82 8.94
C VAL A 90 11.58 -14.09 8.09
N ASN A 91 11.70 -14.88 7.02
CA ASN A 91 10.57 -15.26 6.18
C ASN A 91 9.52 -16.13 6.91
N VAL A 92 9.97 -17.03 7.79
CA VAL A 92 9.09 -17.84 8.65
C VAL A 92 8.38 -16.97 9.69
N LEU A 93 9.07 -16.00 10.29
CA LEU A 93 8.44 -15.03 11.19
C LEU A 93 7.31 -14.26 10.48
N PHE A 94 7.57 -13.75 9.28
CA PHE A 94 6.54 -13.04 8.50
C PHE A 94 5.37 -13.93 8.12
N GLN A 95 5.60 -15.19 7.78
CA GLN A 95 4.53 -16.15 7.51
C GLN A 95 3.60 -16.33 8.72
N HIS A 96 4.14 -16.40 9.93
CA HIS A 96 3.34 -16.49 11.16
C HIS A 96 2.57 -15.19 11.41
N ILE A 97 3.20 -14.03 11.27
CA ILE A 97 2.53 -12.72 11.41
C ILE A 97 1.38 -12.61 10.40
N GLN A 98 1.59 -13.01 9.15
CA GLN A 98 0.54 -13.01 8.11
C GLN A 98 -0.63 -13.91 8.49
N LYS A 99 -0.38 -15.11 9.04
CA LYS A 99 -1.43 -16.02 9.52
C LYS A 99 -2.21 -15.47 10.72
N MET A 100 -1.62 -14.57 11.51
CA MET A 100 -2.28 -13.90 12.61
C MET A 100 -3.22 -12.77 12.17
N LEU A 101 -3.14 -12.29 10.92
CA LEU A 101 -3.91 -11.14 10.46
C LEU A 101 -5.40 -11.48 10.31
N SER A 102 -6.23 -10.56 10.80
CA SER A 102 -7.68 -10.56 10.64
C SER A 102 -8.17 -9.14 10.41
N SER A 103 -9.43 -8.98 10.03
CA SER A 103 -10.05 -7.66 9.82
C SER A 103 -10.06 -6.76 11.07
N GLU A 104 -9.80 -7.32 12.25
CA GLU A 104 -9.79 -6.57 13.52
C GLU A 104 -8.39 -6.10 13.94
N ILE A 105 -7.33 -6.54 13.27
CA ILE A 105 -5.94 -6.30 13.66
C ILE A 105 -5.31 -5.21 12.78
N ALA A 106 -4.63 -4.25 13.41
CA ALA A 106 -3.79 -3.27 12.74
C ALA A 106 -2.31 -3.54 13.02
N ILE A 107 -1.48 -3.51 11.97
CA ILE A 107 -0.02 -3.64 12.06
C ILE A 107 0.60 -2.26 12.04
N ILE A 108 1.43 -1.96 13.05
CA ILE A 108 2.34 -0.83 13.01
C ILE A 108 3.72 -1.37 12.69
N ALA A 109 4.23 -1.00 11.52
CA ALA A 109 5.52 -1.43 11.03
C ALA A 109 6.47 -0.24 10.91
N LYS A 110 7.71 -0.46 11.33
CA LYS A 110 8.76 0.57 11.30
C LYS A 110 9.32 0.70 9.89
N THR A 111 9.66 1.93 9.48
CA THR A 111 10.10 2.30 8.12
C THR A 111 11.20 1.40 7.53
N ARG A 112 12.17 0.93 8.34
CA ARG A 112 13.23 0.04 7.85
C ARG A 112 12.87 -1.45 7.76
N PHE A 113 11.70 -1.84 8.28
CA PHE A 113 11.16 -3.21 8.22
C PHE A 113 10.10 -3.39 7.13
N LEU A 114 9.48 -2.30 6.68
CA LEU A 114 8.42 -2.29 5.66
C LEU A 114 8.90 -2.66 4.26
N VAL A 115 10.21 -2.50 3.97
CA VAL A 115 10.82 -2.90 2.68
C VAL A 115 10.70 -4.41 2.43
N GLN A 116 10.46 -5.22 3.47
CA GLN A 116 10.38 -6.68 3.37
C GLN A 116 8.94 -7.24 3.30
N LEU A 117 7.91 -6.41 3.47
CA LEU A 117 6.52 -6.87 3.41
C LEU A 117 5.94 -6.56 2.02
N PRO A 118 5.26 -7.51 1.35
CA PRO A 118 4.59 -7.23 0.09
C PRO A 118 3.53 -6.13 0.31
N GLU A 119 3.64 -5.02 -0.43
CA GLU A 119 2.86 -3.79 -0.27
C GLU A 119 1.33 -3.97 -0.37
N ALA A 120 0.85 -5.14 -0.80
CA ALA A 120 -0.54 -5.40 -1.16
C ALA A 120 -1.54 -5.47 0.01
N GLN A 121 -1.13 -5.31 1.28
CA GLN A 121 -2.02 -5.55 2.44
C GLN A 121 -2.06 -4.41 3.47
N ILE A 122 -1.29 -3.33 3.29
CA ILE A 122 -1.21 -2.25 4.28
C ILE A 122 -2.26 -1.18 3.97
N THR A 123 -3.41 -1.29 4.62
CA THR A 123 -4.43 -0.22 4.59
C THR A 123 -3.84 1.06 5.20
N ARG A 124 -3.90 2.16 4.43
CA ARG A 124 -3.41 3.52 4.78
C ARG A 124 -3.93 4.09 6.11
N SER A 125 -4.91 3.44 6.74
CA SER A 125 -5.48 3.80 8.05
C SER A 125 -4.48 3.68 9.21
N ALA A 126 -3.41 2.90 9.07
CA ALA A 126 -2.42 2.69 10.15
C ALA A 126 -1.31 3.76 10.21
N MET A 127 -1.17 4.63 9.21
CA MET A 127 -0.01 5.52 9.09
C MET A 127 -0.12 6.88 9.79
N GLU A 128 -1.27 7.24 10.36
CA GLU A 128 -1.48 8.64 10.79
C GLU A 128 -1.09 8.97 12.25
N LYS A 129 -0.72 8.00 13.11
CA LYS A 129 -0.36 8.30 14.51
C LYS A 129 0.66 7.34 15.12
N ALA A 130 1.93 7.44 14.74
CA ALA A 130 3.01 6.76 15.45
C ALA A 130 4.14 7.76 15.77
N THR A 131 4.11 8.31 16.99
CA THR A 131 5.22 9.04 17.60
C THR A 131 6.37 8.07 17.89
N ALA A 132 7.60 8.50 17.60
CA ALA A 132 8.80 7.67 17.66
C ALA A 132 9.12 7.19 19.08
N GLY A 133 8.93 5.90 19.34
CA GLY A 133 9.47 5.19 20.50
C GLY A 133 10.77 4.43 20.16
N PRO A 134 11.72 4.29 21.11
CA PRO A 134 12.96 3.57 20.88
C PRO A 134 12.71 2.06 20.93
N GLN A 135 13.53 1.32 20.19
CA GLN A 135 13.61 -0.15 20.08
C GLN A 135 12.69 -0.80 19.01
N GLY A 136 13.32 -1.69 18.23
CA GLY A 136 12.82 -2.21 16.96
C GLY A 136 11.77 -3.30 17.10
N PHE A 137 10.53 -2.92 17.38
CA PHE A 137 9.40 -3.84 17.50
C PHE A 137 8.33 -3.61 16.41
N ILE A 138 7.65 -4.70 16.03
CA ILE A 138 6.38 -4.70 15.31
C ILE A 138 5.29 -4.72 16.37
N TYR A 139 4.37 -3.76 16.36
CA TYR A 139 3.23 -3.75 17.28
C TYR A 139 1.98 -4.20 16.53
N LEU A 140 1.33 -5.27 17.04
CA LEU A 140 0.00 -5.70 16.61
C LEU A 140 -1.01 -5.12 17.61
N THR A 141 -1.97 -4.33 17.13
CA THR A 141 -3.00 -3.75 17.99
C THR A 141 -4.38 -4.16 17.51
N ASN A 142 -5.28 -4.49 18.44
CA ASN A 142 -6.68 -4.75 18.12
C ASN A 142 -7.39 -3.40 17.97
N THR A 143 -8.09 -3.21 16.86
CA THR A 143 -8.78 -1.97 16.52
C THR A 143 -9.95 -1.62 17.47
N ARG A 144 -10.44 -2.57 18.29
CA ARG A 144 -11.41 -2.33 19.38
C ARG A 144 -10.80 -1.72 20.64
N LEU A 145 -9.47 -1.80 20.82
CA LEU A 145 -8.79 -1.30 22.02
C LEU A 145 -8.41 0.19 21.94
N LYS A 146 -8.90 0.93 20.94
CA LYS A 146 -8.65 2.38 20.75
C LYS A 146 -9.14 3.28 21.90
N ASN A 147 -9.81 2.72 22.91
CA ASN A 147 -10.34 3.43 24.07
C ASN A 147 -9.57 3.18 25.38
N LEU A 148 -8.43 2.48 25.38
CA LEU A 148 -7.56 2.49 26.55
C LEU A 148 -6.66 3.73 26.51
N ASN A 149 -6.82 4.56 27.54
CA ASN A 149 -6.05 5.77 27.80
C ASN A 149 -4.55 5.56 27.56
N PRO A 150 -3.82 6.59 27.10
CA PRO A 150 -2.37 6.57 27.18
C PRO A 150 -2.00 6.41 28.67
N TRP A 151 -1.32 5.31 28.98
CA TRP A 151 -0.78 4.97 30.31
C TRP A 151 0.10 6.12 30.86
N PRO A 152 0.23 6.24 32.20
CA PRO A 152 0.67 7.45 32.90
C PRO A 152 2.08 7.95 32.55
#